data_AF-G7IKD5-F1
#
_entry.id   AF-G7IKD5-F1
#
_cell.length_a   1.000
_cell.length_b   1.000
_cell.length_c   1.000
_cell.angle_alpha   90.00
_cell.angle_beta   90.00
_cell.angle_gamma   90.00
#
_symmetry.space_group_name_H-M   'P 1'
#
loop_
_entity.id
_entity.type
_entity.pdbx_description
1 polymer ?
#
loop_
_entity_poly.entity_id
_entity_poly.type
_entity_poly.pdbx_seq_one_letter_code
_entity_poly.pdbx_strand_id
1 'polypeptide(L)'
;MNCNHATFLLVSLPPPPPLLFPKFHYPVPKKTLLTLNLKRNPILRIKASKDDNGQSPNWSKWIPTGSFAADKVFRLISSATASPIGQFVSSPTTFLHSIDPRVKLVWLLVLVVLPARSHIIMRFGLVAYLTLLSIWILPRNAWKDQLGRVYFLSALLFITIGLGSDGVPALVQSRTPPPAVSGLPNLPISLTGYSYVISKLGPLTFTRKGLSVGSTVACLTFTVFQSASLCLTTTTPEQLASALRWFMLPLRYIGVSVSEIVLTLLLSLRFISLVFDEVRNIALGIVSRRVNWKQLTVMETIDIFFNYFRRIFKNIFSHAEQISQAMIARGFKGDVDNHKIYFLSESSFGMADIVCLLNLTVVIGASLLSEYYLV
;
A
#
# COMPACT_ATOMS: atom_id res chain seq x y z
N MET A 1 46.44 34.98 26.50
CA MET A 1 47.71 34.56 25.86
C MET A 1 47.70 35.06 24.44
N ASN A 2 48.74 35.82 24.10
CA ASN A 2 48.94 36.58 22.88
C ASN A 2 49.36 35.66 21.73
N CYS A 3 48.88 35.88 20.49
CA CYS A 3 49.62 35.63 19.23
C CYS A 3 48.80 36.03 17.98
N ASN A 4 49.06 37.27 17.54
CA ASN A 4 49.47 37.71 16.19
C ASN A 4 48.73 37.29 14.91
N HIS A 5 48.32 38.35 14.20
CA HIS A 5 47.98 38.49 12.79
C HIS A 5 48.90 37.74 11.80
N ALA A 6 48.30 37.22 10.73
CA ALA A 6 48.91 37.26 9.39
C ALA A 6 47.82 37.21 8.30
N THR A 7 47.52 38.37 7.75
CA THR A 7 46.80 38.59 6.50
C THR A 7 47.62 38.00 5.35
N PHE A 8 47.06 37.06 4.58
CA PHE A 8 47.69 36.60 3.33
C PHE A 8 46.83 36.91 2.11
N LEU A 9 47.50 37.56 1.17
CA LEU A 9 47.02 38.16 -0.07
C LEU A 9 46.39 37.15 -1.03
N LEU A 10 45.32 37.62 -1.65
CA LEU A 10 44.56 36.99 -2.71
C LEU A 10 45.41 36.96 -4.00
N VAL A 11 46.08 35.82 -4.25
CA VAL A 11 46.78 35.57 -5.53
C VAL A 11 45.74 35.07 -6.53
N SER A 12 45.35 35.96 -7.44
CA SER A 12 44.53 35.64 -8.61
C SER A 12 45.31 34.73 -9.58
N LEU A 13 44.88 33.48 -9.73
CA LEU A 13 45.34 32.63 -10.83
C LEU A 13 44.86 33.21 -12.17
N PRO A 14 45.72 33.30 -13.21
CA PRO A 14 45.27 33.63 -14.55
C PRO A 14 44.45 32.47 -15.16
N PRO A 15 43.44 32.76 -15.99
CA PRO A 15 42.62 31.73 -16.62
C PRO A 15 43.44 30.92 -17.65
N PRO A 16 43.15 29.62 -17.82
CA PRO A 16 43.86 28.79 -18.78
C PRO A 16 43.58 29.22 -20.24
N PRO A 17 44.55 29.07 -21.16
CA PRO A 17 44.39 29.46 -22.55
C PRO A 17 43.32 28.60 -23.26
N PRO A 18 42.61 29.16 -24.25
CA PRO A 18 41.55 28.45 -24.96
C PRO A 18 42.13 27.28 -25.77
N LEU A 19 41.60 26.07 -25.51
CA LEU A 19 41.91 24.88 -26.29
C LEU A 19 41.40 25.07 -27.74
N LEU A 20 42.35 25.19 -28.65
CA LEU A 20 42.15 25.29 -30.09
C LEU A 20 41.69 23.91 -30.62
N PHE A 21 40.40 23.70 -30.80
CA PHE A 21 39.90 22.51 -31.49
C PHE A 21 40.22 22.60 -32.99
N PRO A 22 40.82 21.57 -33.61
CA PRO A 22 41.03 21.56 -35.05
C PRO A 22 39.68 21.45 -35.77
N LYS A 23 39.42 22.39 -36.69
CA LYS A 23 38.27 22.34 -37.60
C LYS A 23 38.43 21.16 -38.57
N PHE A 24 37.80 20.03 -38.27
CA PHE A 24 37.61 18.97 -39.25
C PHE A 24 36.55 19.41 -40.27
N HIS A 25 37.00 19.74 -41.49
CA HIS A 25 36.16 19.96 -42.65
C HIS A 25 35.76 18.60 -43.23
N TYR A 26 34.52 18.17 -43.00
CA TYR A 26 33.96 17.01 -43.70
C TYR A 26 33.35 17.49 -45.03
N PRO A 27 33.74 16.92 -46.19
CA PRO A 27 33.12 17.26 -47.46
C PRO A 27 31.69 16.70 -47.49
N VAL A 28 30.72 17.58 -47.73
CA VAL A 28 29.32 17.21 -47.96
C VAL A 28 29.21 16.53 -49.33
N PRO A 29 28.76 15.27 -49.43
CA PRO A 29 28.53 14.66 -50.73
C PRO A 29 27.25 15.24 -51.35
N LYS A 30 27.36 15.67 -52.61
CA LYS A 30 26.25 16.10 -53.46
C LYS A 30 25.22 14.98 -53.57
N LYS A 31 23.96 15.26 -53.26
CA LYS A 31 22.84 14.34 -53.47
C LYS A 31 22.61 14.15 -54.98
N THR A 32 23.22 13.12 -55.55
CA THR A 32 22.77 12.52 -56.81
C THR A 32 21.46 11.77 -56.55
N LEU A 33 20.42 12.21 -57.27
CA LEU A 33 19.07 11.68 -57.24
C LEU A 33 19.07 10.29 -57.89
N LEU A 34 19.24 9.24 -57.08
CA LEU A 34 19.05 7.85 -57.49
C LEU A 34 17.65 7.41 -57.05
N THR A 35 16.75 7.30 -58.04
CA THR A 35 15.39 6.79 -57.93
C THR A 35 15.41 5.29 -57.63
N LEU A 36 15.51 4.94 -56.34
CA LEU A 36 15.29 3.57 -55.89
C LEU A 36 13.78 3.27 -55.88
N ASN A 37 13.38 2.52 -56.90
CA ASN A 37 12.05 1.97 -57.11
C ASN A 37 11.78 0.91 -56.02
N LEU A 38 11.32 1.34 -54.85
CA LEU A 38 10.87 0.47 -53.77
C LEU A 38 9.51 -0.11 -54.17
N LYS A 39 9.54 -1.36 -54.64
CA LYS A 39 8.39 -2.23 -54.87
C LYS A 39 7.52 -2.24 -53.61
N ARG A 40 6.42 -1.47 -53.68
CA ARG A 40 5.46 -1.28 -52.61
C ARG A 40 4.65 -2.58 -52.48
N ASN A 41 4.96 -3.40 -51.49
CA ASN A 41 4.09 -4.53 -51.13
C ASN A 41 2.68 -3.99 -50.85
N PRO A 42 1.61 -4.62 -51.36
CA PRO A 42 0.28 -4.09 -51.19
C PRO A 42 -0.08 -4.12 -49.70
N ILE A 43 -0.24 -2.92 -49.14
CA ILE A 43 -0.95 -2.74 -47.88
C ILE A 43 -2.33 -3.34 -48.10
N LEU A 44 -2.61 -4.43 -47.40
CA LEU A 44 -3.90 -5.11 -47.37
C LEU A 44 -4.93 -4.12 -46.80
N ARG A 45 -5.51 -3.33 -47.71
CA ARG A 45 -6.58 -2.40 -47.42
C ARG A 45 -7.85 -3.24 -47.42
N ILE A 46 -8.13 -3.86 -46.27
CA ILE A 46 -9.39 -4.57 -46.05
C ILE A 46 -10.49 -3.49 -46.01
N LYS A 47 -11.08 -3.24 -47.17
CA LYS A 47 -12.28 -2.45 -47.34
C LYS A 47 -13.43 -3.43 -47.07
N ALA A 48 -13.95 -3.44 -45.85
CA ALA A 48 -15.10 -4.26 -45.53
C ALA A 48 -16.29 -3.78 -46.37
N SER A 49 -16.74 -4.62 -47.31
CA SER A 49 -18.03 -4.51 -47.97
C SER A 49 -19.11 -4.55 -46.89
N LYS A 50 -20.03 -3.60 -46.96
CA LYS A 50 -21.24 -3.60 -46.14
C LYS A 50 -22.27 -4.48 -46.86
N ASP A 51 -22.18 -5.79 -46.64
CA ASP A 51 -23.26 -6.71 -46.97
C ASP A 51 -24.01 -7.06 -45.68
N ASP A 52 -25.18 -6.43 -45.54
CA ASP A 52 -26.22 -6.79 -44.59
C ASP A 52 -26.79 -8.16 -44.99
N ASN A 53 -26.42 -9.21 -44.24
CA ASN A 53 -27.32 -10.30 -43.83
C ASN A 53 -26.54 -11.42 -43.13
N GLY A 54 -26.48 -11.34 -41.80
CA GLY A 54 -25.91 -12.38 -40.96
C GLY A 54 -25.79 -11.90 -39.52
N GLN A 55 -26.75 -12.25 -38.67
CA GLN A 55 -26.76 -11.89 -37.25
C GLN A 55 -25.62 -12.62 -36.52
N SER A 56 -24.45 -11.99 -36.47
CA SER A 56 -23.40 -12.33 -35.51
C SER A 56 -23.75 -11.72 -34.14
N PRO A 57 -23.71 -12.48 -33.03
CA PRO A 57 -24.01 -11.94 -31.71
C PRO A 57 -23.03 -10.81 -31.38
N ASN A 58 -23.61 -9.63 -31.18
CA ASN A 58 -22.95 -8.34 -31.13
C ASN A 58 -22.30 -8.10 -29.75
N TRP A 59 -21.30 -8.91 -29.38
CA TRP A 59 -20.56 -8.80 -28.12
C TRP A 59 -19.85 -7.44 -27.96
N SER A 60 -19.57 -6.74 -29.05
CA SER A 60 -18.97 -5.40 -29.06
C SER A 60 -19.88 -4.30 -28.50
N LYS A 61 -21.21 -4.50 -28.46
CA LYS A 61 -22.15 -3.54 -27.88
C LYS A 61 -22.19 -3.57 -26.34
N TRP A 62 -21.71 -4.66 -25.74
CA TRP A 62 -21.64 -4.82 -24.29
C TRP A 62 -20.36 -4.25 -23.68
N ILE A 63 -19.39 -3.88 -24.52
CA ILE A 63 -18.14 -3.25 -24.07
C ILE A 63 -18.39 -1.74 -24.03
N PRO A 64 -18.32 -1.07 -22.86
CA PRO A 64 -18.51 0.37 -22.75
C PRO A 64 -17.36 1.10 -23.47
N THR A 65 -17.58 1.47 -24.73
CA THR A 65 -16.61 2.12 -25.63
C THR A 65 -16.17 3.53 -25.21
N GLY A 66 -16.73 4.08 -24.12
CA GLY A 66 -16.37 5.40 -23.61
C GLY A 66 -15.75 5.43 -22.20
N SER A 67 -15.75 4.32 -21.45
CA SER A 67 -15.32 4.33 -20.04
C SER A 67 -13.83 4.02 -19.85
N PHE A 68 -13.27 3.13 -20.67
CA PHE A 68 -11.86 2.72 -20.67
C PHE A 68 -11.04 3.41 -21.76
N ALA A 69 -11.20 4.72 -21.89
CA ALA A 69 -10.30 5.47 -22.77
C ALA A 69 -8.89 5.40 -22.16
N ALA A 70 -7.94 4.80 -22.90
CA ALA A 70 -6.61 4.48 -22.37
C ALA A 70 -5.83 5.72 -21.94
N ASP A 71 -6.15 6.90 -22.48
CA ASP A 71 -5.66 8.18 -21.99
C ASP A 71 -6.06 8.44 -20.53
N LYS A 72 -7.28 8.08 -20.12
CA LYS A 72 -7.73 8.20 -18.73
C LYS A 72 -6.97 7.23 -17.83
N VAL A 73 -6.69 6.01 -18.30
CA VAL A 73 -5.88 5.02 -17.57
C VAL A 73 -4.44 5.50 -17.41
N PHE A 74 -3.77 5.94 -18.48
CA PHE A 74 -2.40 6.45 -18.40
C PHE A 74 -2.31 7.75 -17.59
N ARG A 75 -3.30 8.63 -17.66
CA ARG A 75 -3.40 9.83 -16.80
C ARG A 75 -3.57 9.45 -15.34
N LEU A 76 -4.45 8.50 -15.02
CA LEU A 76 -4.64 7.97 -13.67
C LEU A 76 -3.37 7.29 -13.14
N ILE A 77 -2.65 6.53 -13.97
CA ILE A 77 -1.36 5.95 -13.58
C ILE A 77 -0.35 7.07 -13.30
N SER A 78 -0.27 8.08 -14.18
CA SER A 78 0.66 9.20 -13.99
C SER A 78 0.33 10.04 -12.74
N SER A 79 -0.95 10.21 -12.41
CA SER A 79 -1.39 10.99 -11.25
C SER A 79 -1.29 10.18 -9.95
N ALA A 80 -1.61 8.89 -9.99
CA ALA A 80 -1.44 7.98 -8.85
C ALA A 80 0.04 7.79 -8.50
N THR A 81 0.91 7.70 -9.51
CA THR A 81 2.36 7.57 -9.32
C THR A 81 3.01 8.89 -8.87
N ALA A 82 2.36 10.04 -9.10
CA ALA A 82 2.78 11.33 -8.57
C ALA A 82 2.40 11.54 -7.09
N SER A 83 1.52 10.70 -6.54
CA SER A 83 1.26 10.70 -5.11
C SER A 83 2.42 10.02 -4.40
N PRO A 84 3.05 10.63 -3.37
CA PRO A 84 4.08 9.97 -2.60
C PRO A 84 3.51 8.70 -1.98
N ILE A 85 3.95 7.54 -2.48
CA ILE A 85 3.61 6.23 -1.89
C ILE A 85 4.30 6.16 -0.53
N GLY A 86 3.51 5.90 0.51
CA GLY A 86 3.98 5.95 1.90
C GLY A 86 4.18 7.39 2.37
N GLN A 87 3.09 8.04 2.77
CA GLN A 87 3.17 9.35 3.46
C GLN A 87 3.67 9.14 4.89
N PHE A 88 4.95 8.79 5.01
CA PHE A 88 5.69 9.11 6.22
C PHE A 88 5.63 10.62 6.40
N VAL A 89 5.07 11.07 7.52
CA VAL A 89 4.92 12.49 7.82
C VAL A 89 6.15 12.92 8.62
N SER A 90 7.12 13.55 7.97
CA SER A 90 8.38 13.93 8.63
C SER A 90 8.23 15.05 9.67
N SER A 91 7.13 15.82 9.64
CA SER A 91 6.87 16.95 10.52
C SER A 91 5.40 17.06 10.90
N PRO A 92 5.02 17.28 12.17
CA PRO A 92 5.86 17.54 13.36
C PRO A 92 6.47 16.26 13.96
N THR A 93 7.68 16.38 14.52
CA THR A 93 8.34 15.29 15.25
C THR A 93 7.67 15.09 16.61
N THR A 94 6.79 14.11 16.70
CA THR A 94 6.11 13.72 17.94
C THR A 94 6.81 12.55 18.63
N PHE A 95 6.44 12.27 19.88
CA PHE A 95 6.97 11.15 20.67
C PHE A 95 6.97 9.83 19.89
N LEU A 96 5.89 9.56 19.13
CA LEU A 96 5.74 8.34 18.36
C LEU A 96 6.73 8.26 17.19
N HIS A 97 7.27 9.36 16.67
CA HIS A 97 8.34 9.30 15.65
C HIS A 97 9.68 8.82 16.24
N SER A 98 9.93 9.11 17.52
CA SER A 98 11.17 8.72 18.21
C SER A 98 11.17 7.26 18.69
N ILE A 99 10.00 6.61 18.76
CA ILE A 99 9.89 5.21 19.22
C ILE A 99 10.48 4.26 18.18
N ASP A 100 11.14 3.23 18.69
CA ASP A 100 11.72 2.17 17.88
C ASP A 100 10.68 1.46 16.99
N PRO A 101 11.01 1.21 15.71
CA PRO A 101 10.07 0.59 14.78
C PRO A 101 9.72 -0.85 15.18
N ARG A 102 10.58 -1.53 15.95
CA ARG A 102 10.31 -2.87 16.50
C ARG A 102 9.16 -2.83 17.51
N VAL A 103 9.18 -1.88 18.44
CA VAL A 103 8.13 -1.71 19.46
C VAL A 103 6.80 -1.36 18.79
N LYS A 104 6.81 -0.51 17.76
CA LYS A 104 5.61 -0.19 16.97
C LYS A 104 5.01 -1.41 16.28
N LEU A 105 5.83 -2.30 15.72
CA LEU A 105 5.35 -3.55 15.13
C LEU A 105 4.74 -4.49 16.18
N VAL A 106 5.33 -4.57 17.38
CA VAL A 106 4.71 -5.31 18.50
C VAL A 106 3.36 -4.68 18.88
N TRP A 107 3.28 -3.35 18.96
CA TRP A 107 2.03 -2.63 19.22
C TRP A 107 0.96 -2.94 18.17
N LEU A 108 1.33 -2.93 16.89
CA LEU A 108 0.44 -3.25 15.79
C LEU A 108 -0.10 -4.69 15.92
N LEU A 109 0.78 -5.66 16.18
CA LEU A 109 0.37 -7.06 16.34
C LEU A 109 -0.59 -7.23 17.53
N VAL A 110 -0.28 -6.62 18.68
CA VAL A 110 -1.13 -6.68 19.86
C VAL A 110 -2.49 -6.05 19.59
N LEU A 111 -2.54 -4.88 18.95
CA LEU A 111 -3.81 -4.22 18.61
C LEU A 111 -4.67 -4.98 17.60
N VAL A 112 -4.09 -5.88 16.80
CA VAL A 112 -4.86 -6.77 15.93
C VAL A 112 -5.52 -7.88 16.76
N VAL A 113 -4.79 -8.45 17.72
CA VAL A 113 -5.26 -9.60 18.53
C VAL A 113 -6.21 -9.17 19.65
N LEU A 114 -5.94 -8.04 20.29
CA LEU A 114 -6.60 -7.63 21.53
C LEU A 114 -8.12 -7.37 21.36
N PRO A 115 -8.60 -6.65 20.33
CA PRO A 115 -10.04 -6.47 20.10
C PRO A 115 -10.78 -7.78 19.79
N ALA A 116 -10.10 -8.78 19.22
CA ALA A 116 -10.71 -10.05 18.86
C ALA A 116 -11.12 -10.86 20.10
N ARG A 117 -10.32 -10.78 21.17
CA ARG A 117 -10.60 -11.47 22.45
C ARG A 117 -11.45 -10.65 23.42
N SER A 118 -11.26 -9.34 23.40
CA SER A 118 -11.80 -8.40 24.37
C SER A 118 -13.34 -8.27 24.38
N HIS A 119 -13.90 -7.95 25.55
CA HIS A 119 -15.30 -7.55 25.72
C HIS A 119 -15.64 -6.21 25.04
N ILE A 120 -16.94 -5.94 24.85
CA ILE A 120 -17.45 -4.78 24.14
C ILE A 120 -17.00 -3.43 24.73
N ILE A 121 -16.95 -3.31 26.06
CA ILE A 121 -16.55 -2.06 26.73
C ILE A 121 -15.09 -1.70 26.43
N MET A 122 -14.21 -2.69 26.49
CA MET A 122 -12.79 -2.52 26.20
C MET A 122 -12.54 -2.24 24.71
N ARG A 123 -13.35 -2.80 23.80
CA ARG A 123 -13.29 -2.46 22.37
C ARG A 123 -13.58 -0.98 22.12
N PHE A 124 -14.64 -0.44 22.72
CA PHE A 124 -14.92 0.99 22.64
C PHE A 124 -13.82 1.83 23.30
N GLY A 125 -13.25 1.36 24.41
CA GLY A 125 -12.08 1.97 25.04
C GLY A 125 -10.87 2.06 24.11
N LEU A 126 -10.57 1.01 23.36
CA LEU A 126 -9.46 1.00 22.37
C LEU A 126 -9.71 1.96 21.21
N VAL A 127 -10.95 2.02 20.71
CA VAL A 127 -11.36 2.97 19.66
C VAL A 127 -11.16 4.42 20.15
N ALA A 128 -11.61 4.71 21.37
CA ALA A 128 -11.42 6.03 22.00
C ALA A 128 -9.94 6.35 22.25
N TYR A 129 -9.15 5.38 22.73
CA TYR A 129 -7.71 5.55 22.92
C TYR A 129 -6.99 5.88 21.60
N LEU A 130 -7.26 5.12 20.53
CA LEU A 130 -6.60 5.31 19.24
C LEU A 130 -7.00 6.60 18.54
N THR A 131 -8.24 7.06 18.73
CA THR A 131 -8.64 8.38 18.23
C THR A 131 -7.94 9.51 18.95
N LEU A 132 -7.91 9.48 20.28
CA LEU A 132 -7.21 10.49 21.07
C LEU A 132 -5.71 10.50 20.73
N LEU A 133 -5.11 9.32 20.60
CA LEU A 133 -3.71 9.19 20.18
C LEU A 133 -3.50 9.77 18.77
N SER A 134 -4.40 9.50 17.83
CA SER A 134 -4.31 10.08 16.48
C SER A 134 -4.47 11.60 16.46
N ILE A 135 -5.33 12.16 17.31
CA ILE A 135 -5.55 13.61 17.42
C ILE A 135 -4.31 14.29 18.01
N TRP A 136 -3.64 13.64 18.96
CA TRP A 136 -2.41 14.15 19.56
C TRP A 136 -1.24 14.08 18.57
N ILE A 137 -1.07 12.95 17.88
CA ILE A 137 0.18 12.65 17.17
C ILE A 137 0.30 13.32 15.79
N LEU A 138 -0.83 13.58 15.12
CA LEU A 138 -0.85 13.84 13.68
C LEU A 138 -1.41 15.25 13.39
N PRO A 139 -0.87 16.00 12.40
CA PRO A 139 -1.34 17.36 12.11
C PRO A 139 -2.80 17.38 11.65
N ARG A 140 -3.52 18.48 11.94
CA ARG A 140 -4.98 18.62 11.73
C ARG A 140 -5.47 18.21 10.35
N ASN A 141 -4.67 18.40 9.32
CA ASN A 141 -5.06 18.12 7.95
C ASN A 141 -5.04 16.61 7.67
N ALA A 142 -4.03 15.89 8.18
CA ALA A 142 -3.87 14.47 7.91
C ALA A 142 -4.82 13.61 8.75
N TRP A 143 -5.01 13.93 10.03
CA TRP A 143 -5.85 13.09 10.90
C TRP A 143 -7.34 13.22 10.63
N LYS A 144 -7.83 14.41 10.23
CA LYS A 144 -9.25 14.59 9.88
C LYS A 144 -9.64 13.72 8.70
N ASP A 145 -8.82 13.73 7.66
CA ASP A 145 -9.05 12.95 6.45
C ASP A 145 -8.92 11.44 6.71
N GLN A 146 -7.90 11.03 7.48
CA GLN A 146 -7.68 9.63 7.83
C GLN A 146 -8.79 9.09 8.73
N LEU A 147 -9.04 9.72 9.89
CA LEU A 147 -10.07 9.27 10.82
C LEU A 147 -11.45 9.35 10.17
N GLY A 148 -11.75 10.39 9.39
CA GLY A 148 -13.02 10.52 8.68
C GLY A 148 -13.30 9.33 7.76
N ARG A 149 -12.31 8.90 6.95
CA ARG A 149 -12.44 7.72 6.07
C ARG A 149 -12.61 6.42 6.85
N VAL A 150 -11.81 6.20 7.91
CA VAL A 150 -11.87 4.97 8.71
C VAL A 150 -13.18 4.90 9.48
N TYR A 151 -13.64 6.01 10.07
CA TYR A 151 -14.94 6.08 10.72
C TYR A 151 -16.07 5.81 9.75
N PHE A 152 -16.04 6.43 8.57
CA PHE A 152 -17.05 6.19 7.53
C PHE A 152 -17.12 4.72 7.13
N LEU A 153 -15.97 4.08 6.88
CA LEU A 153 -15.89 2.65 6.56
C LEU A 153 -16.46 1.80 7.70
N SER A 154 -16.06 2.05 8.94
CA SER A 154 -16.52 1.29 10.11
C SER A 154 -18.01 1.45 10.38
N ALA A 155 -18.57 2.64 10.15
CA ALA A 155 -20.01 2.92 10.26
C ALA A 155 -20.80 2.23 9.16
N LEU A 156 -20.28 2.23 7.93
CA LEU A 156 -20.89 1.50 6.81
C LEU A 156 -20.92 -0.01 7.09
N LEU A 157 -19.82 -0.58 7.59
CA LEU A 157 -19.78 -1.99 7.98
C LEU A 157 -20.70 -2.30 9.17
N PHE A 158 -20.78 -1.40 10.16
CA PHE A 158 -21.71 -1.54 11.28
C PHE A 158 -23.16 -1.64 10.80
N ILE A 159 -23.56 -0.76 9.88
CA ILE A 159 -24.93 -0.71 9.34
C ILE A 159 -25.20 -1.96 8.50
N THR A 160 -24.31 -2.33 7.59
CA THR A 160 -24.54 -3.49 6.69
C THR A 160 -24.57 -4.81 7.46
N ILE A 161 -23.69 -5.00 8.44
CA ILE A 161 -23.63 -6.23 9.24
C ILE A 161 -24.74 -6.24 10.29
N GLY A 162 -25.02 -5.09 10.91
CA GLY A 162 -26.08 -4.95 11.91
C GLY A 162 -27.46 -5.24 11.34
N LEU A 163 -27.73 -4.83 10.09
CA LEU A 163 -28.98 -5.11 9.38
C LEU A 163 -28.95 -6.48 8.67
N GLY A 164 -27.77 -6.95 8.26
CA GLY A 164 -27.60 -8.21 7.51
C GLY A 164 -27.54 -9.49 8.36
N SER A 165 -27.34 -9.39 9.67
CA SER A 165 -27.08 -10.55 10.53
C SER A 165 -28.23 -11.56 10.60
N ASP A 166 -29.46 -11.11 10.36
CA ASP A 166 -30.67 -11.95 10.36
C ASP A 166 -31.15 -12.30 8.94
N GLY A 167 -30.50 -11.78 7.90
CA GLY A 167 -30.85 -12.04 6.50
C GLY A 167 -30.37 -13.41 5.97
N VAL A 168 -29.46 -14.08 6.69
CA VAL A 168 -29.00 -15.43 6.37
C VAL A 168 -29.42 -16.38 7.49
N PRO A 169 -30.50 -17.16 7.32
CA PRO A 169 -30.84 -18.19 8.29
C PRO A 169 -29.66 -19.16 8.37
N ALA A 170 -29.08 -19.30 9.56
CA ALA A 170 -28.03 -20.28 9.76
C ALA A 170 -28.63 -21.66 9.45
N LEU A 171 -28.10 -22.36 8.43
CA LEU A 171 -28.44 -23.73 8.05
C LEU A 171 -28.04 -24.77 9.14
N VAL A 172 -28.01 -24.36 10.41
CA VAL A 172 -27.72 -25.21 11.54
C VAL A 172 -28.92 -26.12 11.72
N GLN A 173 -28.77 -27.38 11.32
CA GLN A 173 -29.71 -28.43 11.68
C GLN A 173 -29.83 -28.46 13.21
N SER A 174 -31.06 -28.35 13.71
CA SER A 174 -31.34 -28.53 15.13
C SER A 174 -30.88 -29.93 15.53
N ARG A 175 -29.90 -30.01 16.45
CA ARG A 175 -29.40 -31.30 16.97
C ARG A 175 -30.38 -31.99 17.93
N THR A 176 -31.51 -31.35 18.25
CA THR A 176 -32.55 -31.96 19.09
C THR A 176 -33.69 -32.49 18.22
N PRO A 177 -34.11 -33.75 18.41
CA PRO A 177 -35.30 -34.27 17.72
C PRO A 177 -36.52 -33.42 18.07
N PRO A 178 -37.43 -33.16 17.11
CA PRO A 178 -38.60 -32.34 17.36
C PRO A 178 -39.42 -32.91 18.54
N PRO A 179 -40.04 -32.05 19.39
CA PRO A 179 -40.79 -32.48 20.58
C PRO A 179 -41.86 -33.56 20.35
N ALA A 180 -42.35 -33.65 19.10
CA ALA A 180 -43.26 -34.70 18.65
C ALA A 180 -42.66 -36.13 18.70
N VAL A 181 -41.33 -36.26 18.63
CA VAL A 181 -40.61 -37.55 18.68
C VAL A 181 -40.22 -37.92 20.12
N SER A 182 -40.10 -36.94 21.03
CA SER A 182 -39.68 -37.17 22.42
C SER A 182 -40.84 -37.32 23.41
N GLY A 183 -42.10 -37.24 22.96
CA GLY A 183 -43.29 -37.47 23.79
C GLY A 183 -43.50 -36.47 24.94
N LEU A 184 -42.74 -35.36 24.93
CA LEU A 184 -42.81 -34.32 25.95
C LEU A 184 -43.94 -33.33 25.61
N PRO A 185 -44.71 -32.83 26.60
CA PRO A 185 -45.68 -31.78 26.36
C PRO A 185 -44.97 -30.53 25.82
N ASN A 186 -45.55 -29.91 24.79
CA ASN A 186 -45.01 -28.69 24.19
C ASN A 186 -44.81 -27.65 25.29
N LEU A 187 -43.56 -27.26 25.52
CA LEU A 187 -43.25 -26.17 26.45
C LEU A 187 -44.05 -24.94 26.02
N PRO A 188 -44.78 -24.28 26.92
CA PRO A 188 -45.41 -23.01 26.59
C PRO A 188 -44.31 -22.06 26.13
N ILE A 189 -44.51 -21.43 24.98
CA ILE A 189 -43.65 -20.37 24.48
C ILE A 189 -43.74 -19.20 25.48
N SER A 190 -42.88 -19.21 26.49
CA SER A 190 -42.72 -18.13 27.46
C SER A 190 -41.98 -16.97 26.77
N LEU A 191 -42.70 -16.28 25.87
CA LEU A 191 -42.27 -15.07 25.15
C LEU A 191 -42.62 -13.78 25.91
N THR A 192 -43.10 -13.87 27.15
CA THR A 192 -43.46 -12.71 27.96
C THR A 192 -42.21 -12.09 28.60
N GLY A 193 -41.34 -11.47 27.79
CA GLY A 193 -40.27 -10.60 28.31
C GLY A 193 -39.03 -10.46 27.43
N TYR A 194 -38.71 -11.44 26.57
CA TYR A 194 -37.50 -11.39 25.75
C TYR A 194 -37.80 -10.85 24.34
N SER A 195 -37.58 -9.54 24.14
CA SER A 195 -37.60 -8.94 22.80
C SER A 195 -36.21 -9.00 22.17
N TYR A 196 -36.02 -9.90 21.19
CA TYR A 196 -34.75 -10.01 20.46
C TYR A 196 -34.55 -8.88 19.42
N VAL A 197 -35.66 -8.26 19.00
CA VAL A 197 -35.69 -7.14 18.07
C VAL A 197 -35.71 -5.84 18.88
N ILE A 198 -34.76 -4.96 18.58
CA ILE A 198 -34.64 -3.64 19.22
C ILE A 198 -35.45 -2.62 18.43
N SER A 199 -35.35 -2.64 17.10
CA SER A 199 -36.09 -1.72 16.23
C SER A 199 -36.47 -2.41 14.92
N LYS A 200 -37.64 -2.05 14.38
CA LYS A 200 -38.14 -2.50 13.08
C LYS A 200 -38.17 -1.30 12.15
N LEU A 201 -37.30 -1.28 11.15
CA LEU A 201 -37.28 -0.23 10.14
C LEU A 201 -37.67 -0.85 8.78
N GLY A 202 -38.96 -1.15 8.64
CA GLY A 202 -39.52 -1.80 7.44
C GLY A 202 -39.08 -3.28 7.31
N PRO A 203 -38.64 -3.76 6.13
CA PRO A 203 -38.17 -5.13 5.96
C PRO A 203 -36.84 -5.42 6.69
N LEU A 204 -36.20 -4.40 7.23
CA LEU A 204 -34.95 -4.50 7.96
C LEU A 204 -35.24 -4.54 9.48
N THR A 205 -34.96 -5.69 10.10
CA THR A 205 -35.08 -5.86 11.55
C THR A 205 -33.73 -5.70 12.23
N PHE A 206 -33.61 -4.75 13.16
CA PHE A 206 -32.40 -4.55 13.94
C PHE A 206 -32.47 -5.35 15.24
N THR A 207 -31.62 -6.36 15.36
CA THR A 207 -31.65 -7.32 16.49
C THR A 207 -30.52 -7.09 17.46
N ARG A 208 -30.68 -7.62 18.69
CA ARG A 208 -29.61 -7.57 19.71
C ARG A 208 -28.35 -8.31 19.26
N LYS A 209 -28.51 -9.38 18.47
CA LYS A 209 -27.41 -10.14 17.87
C LYS A 209 -26.71 -9.29 16.79
N GLY A 210 -27.46 -8.68 15.88
CA GLY A 210 -26.93 -7.78 14.86
C GLY A 210 -26.18 -6.59 15.46
N LEU A 211 -26.69 -5.99 16.53
CA LEU A 211 -26.00 -4.93 17.26
C LEU A 211 -24.66 -5.39 17.85
N SER A 212 -24.63 -6.56 18.49
CA SER A 212 -23.40 -7.10 19.10
C SER A 212 -22.35 -7.46 18.04
N VAL A 213 -22.76 -8.17 16.98
CA VAL A 213 -21.84 -8.58 15.90
C VAL A 213 -21.37 -7.37 15.09
N GLY A 214 -22.29 -6.47 14.72
CA GLY A 214 -21.98 -5.25 13.99
C GLY A 214 -21.02 -4.36 14.76
N SER A 215 -21.27 -4.12 16.06
CA SER A 215 -20.36 -3.29 16.89
C SER A 215 -18.98 -3.93 17.04
N THR A 216 -18.92 -5.25 17.17
CA THR A 216 -17.65 -6.02 17.21
C THR A 216 -16.83 -5.82 15.95
N VAL A 217 -17.44 -6.04 14.77
CA VAL A 217 -16.74 -5.92 13.49
C VAL A 217 -16.34 -4.48 13.22
N ALA A 218 -17.20 -3.51 13.53
CA ALA A 218 -16.89 -2.09 13.37
C ALA A 218 -15.71 -1.64 14.24
N CYS A 219 -15.68 -2.02 15.52
CA CYS A 219 -14.57 -1.70 16.41
C CYS A 219 -13.26 -2.38 15.99
N LEU A 220 -13.32 -3.66 15.59
CA LEU A 220 -12.15 -4.39 15.11
C LEU A 220 -11.58 -3.72 13.86
N THR A 221 -12.43 -3.45 12.88
CA THR A 221 -12.05 -2.80 11.62
C THR A 221 -11.40 -1.45 11.90
N PHE A 222 -12.06 -0.62 12.72
CA PHE A 222 -11.52 0.68 13.12
C PHE A 222 -10.13 0.56 13.74
N THR A 223 -9.97 -0.35 14.72
CA THR A 223 -8.73 -0.53 15.46
C THR A 223 -7.58 -0.97 14.54
N VAL A 224 -7.83 -1.93 13.65
CA VAL A 224 -6.83 -2.46 12.71
C VAL A 224 -6.42 -1.40 11.69
N PHE A 225 -7.37 -0.73 11.04
CA PHE A 225 -7.04 0.27 10.02
C PHE A 225 -6.36 1.49 10.63
N GLN A 226 -6.85 1.97 11.78
CA GLN A 226 -6.29 3.17 12.40
C GLN A 226 -4.88 2.92 12.95
N SER A 227 -4.63 1.75 13.56
CA SER A 227 -3.30 1.39 14.04
C SER A 227 -2.28 1.20 12.93
N ALA A 228 -2.66 0.51 11.85
CA ALA A 228 -1.81 0.36 10.68
C ALA A 228 -1.46 1.71 10.05
N SER A 229 -2.44 2.60 9.92
CA SER A 229 -2.22 3.94 9.36
C SER A 229 -1.34 4.81 10.26
N LEU A 230 -1.49 4.72 11.59
CA LEU A 230 -0.58 5.37 12.53
C LEU A 230 0.85 4.83 12.42
N CYS A 231 1.03 3.52 12.29
CA CYS A 231 2.36 2.94 12.08
C CYS A 231 2.98 3.45 10.78
N LEU A 232 2.24 3.42 9.67
CA LEU A 232 2.73 3.81 8.35
C LEU A 232 3.05 5.31 8.24
N THR A 233 2.30 6.16 8.93
CA THR A 233 2.54 7.62 8.93
C THR A 233 3.75 8.02 9.77
N THR A 234 4.13 7.21 10.76
CA THR A 234 5.18 7.54 11.74
C THR A 234 6.45 6.71 11.62
N THR A 235 6.51 5.78 10.67
CA THR A 235 7.72 4.98 10.37
C THR A 235 8.05 5.02 8.90
N THR A 236 9.34 5.16 8.59
CA THR A 236 9.80 5.06 7.20
C THR A 236 9.81 3.60 6.75
N PRO A 237 9.64 3.32 5.45
CA PRO A 237 9.69 1.95 4.94
C PRO A 237 11.04 1.26 5.20
N GLU A 238 12.15 2.00 5.17
CA GLU A 238 13.48 1.46 5.50
C GLU A 238 13.57 1.05 6.98
N GLN A 239 13.02 1.85 7.90
CA GLN A 239 12.94 1.50 9.33
C GLN A 239 12.03 0.28 9.56
N LEU A 240 10.92 0.18 8.83
CA LEU A 240 10.03 -0.98 8.90
C LEU A 240 10.74 -2.28 8.46
N ALA A 241 11.49 -2.23 7.35
CA ALA A 241 12.31 -3.36 6.90
C ALA A 241 13.38 -3.76 7.93
N SER A 242 14.00 -2.77 8.60
CA SER A 242 14.95 -3.05 9.68
C SER A 242 14.29 -3.74 10.89
N ALA A 243 13.02 -3.42 11.18
CA ALA A 243 12.27 -4.05 12.25
C ALA A 243 11.84 -5.47 11.85
N LEU A 244 11.41 -5.68 10.60
CA LEU A 244 11.10 -7.01 10.06
C LEU A 244 12.30 -7.96 10.14
N ARG A 245 13.53 -7.48 9.91
CA ARG A 245 14.75 -8.28 10.12
C ARG A 245 14.79 -8.92 11.51
N TRP A 246 14.45 -8.15 12.55
CA TRP A 246 14.49 -8.65 13.93
C TRP A 246 13.46 -9.77 14.15
N PHE A 247 12.26 -9.65 13.58
CA PHE A 247 11.24 -10.70 13.63
C PHE A 247 11.58 -11.94 12.78
N MET A 248 12.40 -11.78 11.74
CA MET A 248 12.87 -12.91 10.92
C MET A 248 14.10 -13.61 11.48
N LEU A 249 14.81 -13.06 12.47
CA LEU A 249 15.95 -13.72 13.12
C LEU A 249 15.70 -15.17 13.59
N PRO A 250 14.56 -15.52 14.24
CA PRO A 250 14.30 -16.90 14.65
C PRO A 250 14.22 -17.88 13.46
N LEU A 251 13.84 -17.42 12.26
CA LEU A 251 13.83 -18.28 11.06
C LEU A 251 15.24 -18.70 10.63
N ARG A 252 16.31 -18.04 11.11
CA ARG A 252 17.69 -18.49 10.88
C ARG A 252 17.93 -19.89 11.42
N TYR A 253 17.23 -20.29 12.50
CA TYR A 253 17.34 -21.64 13.05
C TYR A 253 16.83 -22.72 12.10
N ILE A 254 15.93 -22.36 11.18
CA ILE A 254 15.33 -23.26 10.17
C ILE A 254 16.21 -23.32 8.90
N GLY A 255 17.37 -22.63 8.89
CA GLY A 255 18.29 -22.59 7.74
C GLY A 255 17.97 -21.52 6.70
N VAL A 256 17.08 -20.57 7.00
CA VAL A 256 16.74 -19.46 6.10
C VAL A 256 17.77 -18.33 6.17
N SER A 257 18.27 -17.86 5.02
CA SER A 257 19.23 -16.74 4.90
C SER A 257 18.58 -15.36 5.11
N VAL A 258 18.26 -15.03 6.37
CA VAL A 258 17.60 -13.76 6.75
C VAL A 258 18.32 -12.53 6.18
N SER A 259 19.66 -12.54 6.17
CA SER A 259 20.45 -11.40 5.72
C SER A 259 20.27 -11.10 4.22
N GLU A 260 20.14 -12.12 3.36
CA GLU A 260 19.89 -11.95 1.92
C GLU A 260 18.47 -11.45 1.65
N ILE A 261 17.48 -12.00 2.37
CA ILE A 261 16.07 -11.56 2.27
C ILE A 261 15.96 -10.08 2.66
N VAL A 262 16.65 -9.67 3.72
CA VAL A 262 16.60 -8.27 4.17
C VAL A 262 17.36 -7.35 3.21
N LEU A 263 18.48 -7.80 2.65
CA LEU A 263 19.22 -7.03 1.65
C LEU A 263 18.39 -6.80 0.38
N THR A 264 17.76 -7.86 -0.14
CA THR A 264 16.87 -7.78 -1.31
C THR A 264 15.67 -6.89 -1.03
N LEU A 265 15.08 -6.99 0.17
CA LEU A 265 13.98 -6.12 0.60
C LEU A 265 14.40 -4.64 0.62
N LEU A 266 15.51 -4.28 1.27
CA LEU A 266 15.97 -2.88 1.34
C LEU A 266 16.29 -2.32 -0.03
N LEU A 267 16.94 -3.13 -0.87
CA LEU A 267 17.26 -2.75 -2.23
C LEU A 267 15.98 -2.50 -3.04
N SER A 268 14.97 -3.38 -2.90
CA SER A 268 13.66 -3.21 -3.53
C SER A 268 12.93 -1.95 -3.06
N LEU A 269 12.98 -1.64 -1.76
CA LEU A 269 12.36 -0.44 -1.19
C LEU A 269 13.04 0.84 -1.65
N ARG A 270 14.32 0.80 -1.98
CA ARG A 270 15.00 1.94 -2.60
C ARG A 270 14.66 2.06 -4.09
N PHE A 271 14.49 0.94 -4.79
CA PHE A 271 14.13 0.95 -6.20
C PHE A 271 12.68 1.28 -6.47
N ILE A 272 11.77 1.11 -5.52
CA ILE A 272 10.36 1.40 -5.74
C ILE A 272 10.15 2.86 -6.20
N SER A 273 10.85 3.82 -5.60
CA SER A 273 10.77 5.24 -5.98
C SER A 273 11.32 5.48 -7.38
N LEU A 274 12.46 4.85 -7.73
CA LEU A 274 13.04 4.94 -9.07
C LEU A 274 12.10 4.34 -10.12
N VAL A 275 11.51 3.17 -9.84
CA VAL A 275 10.55 2.51 -10.73
C VAL A 275 9.33 3.40 -10.96
N PHE A 276 8.83 4.06 -9.91
CA PHE A 276 7.71 4.99 -10.05
C PHE A 276 8.05 6.21 -10.91
N ASP A 277 9.22 6.82 -10.70
CA ASP A 277 9.67 7.93 -11.54
C ASP A 277 9.79 7.49 -13.01
N GLU A 278 10.31 6.30 -13.26
CA GLU A 278 10.45 5.76 -14.60
C GLU A 278 9.11 5.45 -15.27
N VAL A 279 8.20 4.79 -14.54
CA VAL A 279 6.82 4.53 -14.98
C VAL A 279 6.12 5.85 -15.31
N ARG A 280 6.27 6.87 -14.46
CA ARG A 280 5.70 8.21 -14.69
C ARG A 280 6.28 8.87 -15.93
N ASN A 281 7.60 8.85 -16.10
CA ASN A 281 8.28 9.48 -17.24
C ASN A 281 7.89 8.81 -18.56
N ILE A 282 7.84 7.48 -18.60
CA ILE A 282 7.39 6.74 -19.79
C ILE A 282 5.90 7.01 -20.05
N ALA A 283 5.04 7.02 -19.01
CA ALA A 283 3.62 7.31 -19.16
C ALA A 283 3.39 8.71 -19.75
N LEU A 284 4.07 9.73 -19.23
CA LEU A 284 4.02 11.09 -19.77
C LEU A 284 4.56 11.18 -21.20
N GLY A 285 5.61 10.41 -21.53
CA GLY A 285 6.15 10.31 -22.88
C GLY A 285 5.18 9.67 -23.89
N ILE A 286 4.34 8.73 -23.46
CA ILE A 286 3.30 8.13 -24.30
C ILE A 286 2.12 9.10 -24.47
N VAL A 287 1.71 9.78 -23.39
CA VAL A 287 0.61 10.74 -23.43
C VAL A 287 0.96 11.97 -24.29
N SER A 288 2.23 12.41 -24.29
CA SER A 288 2.70 13.51 -25.14
C SER A 288 2.75 13.15 -26.62
N ARG A 289 2.89 11.86 -26.94
CA ARG A 289 2.73 11.36 -28.31
C ARG A 289 1.26 11.52 -28.69
N ARG A 290 0.98 12.29 -29.74
CA ARG A 290 -0.38 12.58 -30.25
C ARG A 290 -1.06 11.32 -30.84
N VAL A 291 -1.37 10.35 -29.98
CA VAL A 291 -2.20 9.20 -30.30
C VAL A 291 -3.66 9.64 -30.19
N ASN A 292 -4.45 9.38 -31.23
CA ASN A 292 -5.88 9.67 -31.22
C ASN A 292 -6.64 8.61 -30.41
N TRP A 293 -6.59 8.71 -29.08
CA TRP A 293 -7.19 7.74 -28.15
C TRP A 293 -8.69 7.47 -28.38
N LYS A 294 -9.43 8.45 -28.93
CA LYS A 294 -10.87 8.32 -29.22
C LYS A 294 -11.17 7.39 -30.41
N GLN A 295 -10.20 7.10 -31.26
CA GLN A 295 -10.37 6.29 -32.47
C GLN A 295 -9.76 4.89 -32.34
N LEU A 296 -9.14 4.57 -31.20
CA LEU A 296 -8.44 3.31 -30.99
C LEU A 296 -9.41 2.16 -30.69
N THR A 297 -9.15 1.01 -31.30
CA THR A 297 -9.79 -0.25 -30.93
C THR A 297 -9.17 -0.82 -29.64
N VAL A 298 -9.90 -1.73 -28.99
CA VAL A 298 -9.43 -2.39 -27.75
C VAL A 298 -8.14 -3.18 -28.01
N MET A 299 -8.00 -3.84 -29.17
CA MET A 299 -6.79 -4.59 -29.52
C MET A 299 -5.57 -3.69 -29.67
N GLU A 300 -5.69 -2.58 -30.40
CA GLU A 300 -4.61 -1.60 -30.55
C GLU A 300 -4.21 -0.98 -29.20
N THR A 301 -5.17 -0.81 -28.30
CA THR A 301 -4.91 -0.31 -26.94
C THR A 301 -4.05 -1.28 -26.14
N ILE A 302 -4.36 -2.58 -26.22
CA ILE A 302 -3.59 -3.63 -25.55
C ILE A 302 -2.17 -3.70 -26.10
N ASP A 303 -1.99 -3.58 -27.42
CA ASP A 303 -0.66 -3.56 -28.04
C ASP A 303 0.19 -2.38 -27.56
N ILE A 304 -0.40 -1.19 -27.43
CA ILE A 304 0.29 -0.02 -26.86
C ILE A 304 0.67 -0.27 -25.40
N PHE A 305 -0.23 -0.85 -24.61
CA PHE A 305 0.03 -1.17 -23.21
C PHE A 305 1.14 -2.22 -23.06
N PHE A 306 1.17 -3.24 -23.92
CA PHE A 306 2.24 -4.23 -23.93
C PHE A 306 3.59 -3.63 -24.32
N ASN A 307 3.62 -2.75 -25.33
CA ASN A 307 4.84 -2.02 -25.69
C ASN A 307 5.31 -1.08 -24.56
N TYR A 308 4.39 -0.46 -23.82
CA TYR A 308 4.70 0.31 -22.62
C TYR A 308 5.36 -0.56 -21.53
N PHE A 309 4.75 -1.70 -21.21
CA PHE A 309 5.28 -2.65 -20.24
C PHE A 309 6.67 -3.16 -20.65
N ARG A 310 6.85 -3.54 -21.91
CA ARG A 310 8.15 -3.96 -22.45
C ARG A 310 9.24 -2.91 -22.25
N ARG A 311 8.93 -1.62 -22.42
CA ARG A 311 9.87 -0.52 -22.20
C ARG A 311 10.26 -0.38 -20.75
N ILE A 312 9.28 -0.40 -19.84
CA ILE A 312 9.52 -0.34 -18.39
C ILE A 312 10.43 -1.50 -17.97
N PHE A 313 10.10 -2.73 -18.37
CA PHE A 313 10.90 -3.90 -18.03
C PHE A 313 12.33 -3.79 -18.54
N LYS A 314 12.52 -3.41 -19.80
CA LYS A 314 13.87 -3.21 -20.35
C LYS A 314 14.68 -2.21 -19.53
N ASN A 315 14.06 -1.11 -19.08
CA ASN A 315 14.78 -0.11 -18.31
C ASN A 315 15.07 -0.56 -16.87
N ILE A 316 14.10 -1.18 -16.19
CA ILE A 316 14.30 -1.76 -14.85
C ILE A 316 15.41 -2.82 -14.86
N PHE A 317 15.45 -3.69 -15.87
CA PHE A 317 16.53 -4.67 -16.02
C PHE A 317 17.89 -4.00 -16.24
N SER A 318 17.96 -2.96 -17.07
CA SER A 318 19.19 -2.20 -17.27
C SER A 318 19.69 -1.57 -15.97
N HIS A 319 18.77 -1.03 -15.14
CA HIS A 319 19.14 -0.51 -13.83
C HIS A 319 19.63 -1.62 -12.90
N ALA A 320 18.90 -2.73 -12.79
CA ALA A 320 19.31 -3.86 -11.97
C ALA A 320 20.73 -4.35 -12.32
N GLU A 321 21.06 -4.42 -13.62
CA GLU A 321 22.40 -4.78 -14.09
C GLU A 321 23.47 -3.77 -13.65
N GLN A 322 23.22 -2.47 -13.83
CA GLN A 322 24.14 -1.41 -13.40
C GLN A 322 24.41 -1.44 -11.90
N ILE A 323 23.37 -1.68 -11.09
CA ILE A 323 23.50 -1.81 -9.65
C ILE A 323 24.29 -3.06 -9.27
N SER A 324 23.99 -4.20 -9.89
CA SER A 324 24.72 -5.44 -9.65
C SER A 324 26.21 -5.29 -9.95
N GLN A 325 26.56 -4.75 -11.12
CA GLN A 325 27.94 -4.47 -11.51
C GLN A 325 28.62 -3.51 -10.53
N ALA A 326 27.93 -2.45 -10.11
CA ALA A 326 28.46 -1.50 -9.14
C ALA A 326 28.59 -2.09 -7.72
N MET A 327 27.83 -3.12 -7.36
CA MET A 327 27.99 -3.87 -6.11
C MET A 327 29.21 -4.79 -6.18
N ILE A 328 29.38 -5.51 -7.29
CA ILE A 328 30.54 -6.39 -7.52
C ILE A 328 31.83 -5.58 -7.53
N ALA A 329 31.85 -4.42 -8.20
CA ALA A 329 33.01 -3.52 -8.24
C ALA A 329 33.40 -2.97 -6.85
N ARG A 330 32.43 -2.83 -5.94
CA ARG A 330 32.67 -2.45 -4.53
C ARG A 330 33.07 -3.63 -3.64
N GLY A 331 33.20 -4.83 -4.20
CA GLY A 331 33.64 -6.03 -3.47
C GLY A 331 32.52 -6.81 -2.79
N PHE A 332 31.26 -6.64 -3.19
CA PHE A 332 30.16 -7.47 -2.67
C PHE A 332 30.29 -8.91 -3.20
N LYS A 333 30.52 -9.86 -2.31
CA LYS A 333 30.72 -11.29 -2.63
C LYS A 333 29.48 -12.18 -2.41
N GLY A 334 28.40 -11.62 -1.84
CA GLY A 334 27.16 -12.36 -1.57
C GLY A 334 27.25 -13.40 -0.45
N ASP A 335 28.28 -13.35 0.40
CA ASP A 335 28.47 -14.32 1.48
C ASP A 335 27.62 -13.99 2.71
N VAL A 336 26.88 -14.99 3.22
CA VAL A 336 25.84 -14.85 4.25
C VAL A 336 26.45 -14.48 5.62
N ASP A 337 27.61 -15.05 5.96
CA ASP A 337 28.18 -14.93 7.30
C ASP A 337 29.16 -13.74 7.43
N ASN A 338 29.72 -13.27 6.33
CA ASN A 338 30.76 -12.23 6.32
C ASN A 338 30.25 -10.79 6.10
N HIS A 339 28.94 -10.58 5.90
CA HIS A 339 28.38 -9.24 5.69
C HIS A 339 27.54 -8.78 6.88
N LYS A 340 27.93 -7.66 7.50
CA LYS A 340 27.13 -6.97 8.52
C LYS A 340 26.44 -5.77 7.88
N ILE A 341 25.12 -5.89 7.67
CA ILE A 341 24.29 -4.77 7.22
C ILE A 341 24.13 -3.80 8.40
N TYR A 342 24.78 -2.65 8.29
CA TYR A 342 24.62 -1.53 9.22
C TYR A 342 23.39 -0.73 8.81
N PHE A 343 22.41 -0.69 9.71
CA PHE A 343 21.24 0.17 9.56
C PHE A 343 21.55 1.51 10.22
N LEU A 344 21.09 2.62 9.62
CA LEU A 344 21.23 3.97 10.20
C LEU A 344 20.49 4.15 11.54
N SER A 345 19.70 3.15 11.96
CA SER A 345 19.08 3.08 13.27
C SER A 345 19.66 1.88 14.03
N GLU A 346 20.92 1.99 14.49
CA GLU A 346 21.31 1.23 15.68
C GLU A 346 20.50 1.82 16.84
N SER A 347 19.32 1.23 16.99
CA SER A 347 18.29 1.67 17.91
C SER A 347 18.77 1.35 19.32
N SER A 348 19.37 2.36 19.95
CA SER A 348 19.59 2.33 21.39
C SER A 348 18.20 2.40 22.01
N PHE A 349 17.80 1.34 22.72
CA PHE A 349 16.58 1.31 23.52
C PHE A 349 16.47 2.62 24.32
N GLY A 350 15.58 3.49 23.89
CA GLY A 350 15.38 4.79 24.51
C GLY A 350 14.46 4.68 25.73
N MET A 351 14.49 5.69 26.59
CA MET A 351 13.48 5.82 27.66
C MET A 351 12.05 5.86 27.09
N ALA A 352 11.88 6.38 25.87
CA ALA A 352 10.61 6.40 25.15
C ALA A 352 10.06 4.99 24.87
N ASP A 353 10.94 4.04 24.52
CA ASP A 353 10.55 2.66 24.22
C ASP A 353 10.09 1.93 25.47
N ILE A 354 10.75 2.19 26.61
CA ILE A 354 10.37 1.63 27.91
C ILE A 354 8.97 2.12 28.32
N VAL A 355 8.69 3.42 28.17
CA VAL A 355 7.37 3.99 28.46
C VAL A 355 6.30 3.40 27.53
N CYS A 356 6.63 3.20 26.25
CA CYS A 356 5.71 2.60 25.28
C CYS A 356 5.41 1.12 25.60
N LEU A 357 6.43 0.35 25.98
CA LEU A 357 6.27 -1.05 26.41
C LEU A 357 5.47 -1.15 27.72
N LEU A 358 5.71 -0.26 28.68
CA LEU A 358 4.91 -0.21 29.91
C LEU A 358 3.44 0.08 29.57
N ASN A 359 3.17 1.06 28.71
CA ASN A 359 1.81 1.36 28.27
C ASN A 359 1.15 0.15 27.58
N LEU A 360 1.88 -0.55 26.72
CA LEU A 360 1.42 -1.80 26.08
C LEU A 360 1.03 -2.84 27.14
N THR A 361 1.89 -3.09 28.13
CA THR A 361 1.61 -4.07 29.19
C THR A 361 0.39 -3.69 30.02
N VAL A 362 0.16 -2.40 30.28
CA VAL A 362 -1.03 -1.91 30.97
C VAL A 362 -2.30 -2.15 30.14
N VAL A 363 -2.26 -1.89 28.83
CA VAL A 363 -3.41 -2.13 27.94
C VAL A 363 -3.75 -3.62 27.85
N ILE A 364 -2.73 -4.49 27.73
CA ILE A 364 -2.92 -5.95 27.76
C ILE A 364 -3.49 -6.39 29.12
N GLY A 365 -2.90 -5.91 30.22
CA GLY A 365 -3.35 -6.20 31.57
C GLY A 365 -4.80 -5.78 31.81
N ALA A 366 -5.19 -4.57 31.37
CA ALA A 366 -6.57 -4.10 31.44
C ALA A 366 -7.53 -4.97 30.62
N SER A 367 -7.10 -5.47 29.45
CA SER A 367 -7.91 -6.40 28.64
C SER A 367 -8.14 -7.73 29.36
N LEU A 368 -7.09 -8.31 29.95
CA LEU A 368 -7.18 -9.58 30.69
C LEU A 368 -7.99 -9.41 31.98
N LEU A 369 -7.81 -8.29 32.68
CA LEU A 369 -8.57 -7.95 33.88
C LEU A 369 -10.06 -7.80 33.55
N SER A 370 -10.38 -7.15 32.42
CA SER A 370 -11.75 -7.05 31.94
C SER A 370 -12.34 -8.41 31.57
N GLU A 371 -11.56 -9.36 31.03
CA GLU A 371 -12.01 -10.74 30.83
C GLU A 371 -12.28 -11.42 32.18
N TYR A 372 -11.49 -11.17 33.21
CA TYR A 372 -11.67 -11.79 34.53
C TYR A 372 -12.87 -11.25 35.31
N TYR A 373 -13.12 -9.94 35.29
CA TYR A 373 -14.22 -9.32 36.06
C TYR A 373 -15.60 -9.42 35.41
N LEU A 374 -15.69 -9.68 34.10
CA LEU A 374 -16.96 -9.75 33.34
C LEU A 374 -17.34 -11.17 32.90
N VAL A 375 -16.60 -12.18 33.36
CA VAL A 375 -17.02 -13.60 33.40
C VAL A 375 -17.78 -13.82 34.69
#